data_AF-A0A0H4QI86-F1
#
_entry.id   AF-A0A0H4QI86-F1
#
_cell.length_a   1.000
_cell.length_b   1.000
_cell.length_c   1.000
_cell.angle_alpha   90.00
_cell.angle_beta   90.00
_cell.angle_gamma   90.00
#
_symmetry.space_group_name_H-M   'P 1'
#
loop_
_entity.id
_entity.type
_entity.pdbx_description
1 polymer ?
#
loop_
_entity_poly.entity_id
_entity_poly.type
_entity_poly.pdbx_seq_one_letter_code
_entity_poly.pdbx_strand_id
1 'polypeptide(L)'
;MSNKKIVVIYLFFFFIPYVVSLLIAGIAYNALVLHALTWRVIVGGIVGSLGIFAIKVIAQRPILIMYRSSTKKGLKKFINFFILERDKLIIGLNLVIDFFLCIGSIFLVAKILPIEHILGNSIGWLVLIMMVSLTLASYLEFDSLSIYTEKKKN
;
A
#
# COMPACT_ATOMS: atom_id res chain seq x y z
N MET A 1 5.16 19.61 -12.84
CA MET A 1 3.90 19.15 -12.21
C MET A 1 3.58 19.97 -10.96
N SER A 2 2.32 20.32 -10.73
CA SER A 2 1.91 20.89 -9.45
C SER A 2 2.06 19.85 -8.34
N ASN A 3 2.61 20.25 -7.19
CA ASN A 3 2.78 19.40 -6.00
C ASN A 3 1.48 18.69 -5.57
N LYS A 4 0.32 19.26 -5.88
CA LYS A 4 -0.98 18.65 -5.60
C LYS A 4 -1.23 17.39 -6.46
N LYS A 5 -0.85 17.40 -7.74
CA LYS A 5 -1.04 16.24 -8.64
C LYS A 5 -0.19 15.04 -8.21
N ILE A 6 1.06 15.28 -7.80
CA ILE A 6 1.98 14.22 -7.35
C ILE A 6 1.45 13.54 -6.07
N VAL A 7 0.91 14.32 -5.13
CA VAL A 7 0.30 13.77 -3.90
C VAL A 7 -0.92 12.90 -4.23
N VAL A 8 -1.75 13.31 -5.18
CA VAL A 8 -2.93 12.54 -5.60
C VAL A 8 -2.51 11.23 -6.27
N ILE A 9 -1.54 11.26 -7.18
CA ILE A 9 -1.02 10.04 -7.82
C ILE A 9 -0.44 9.10 -6.76
N TYR A 10 0.34 9.63 -5.82
CA TYR A 10 0.89 8.83 -4.72
C TYR A 10 -0.20 8.19 -3.84
N LEU A 11 -1.28 8.92 -3.56
CA LEU A 11 -2.41 8.41 -2.78
C LEU A 11 -3.05 7.19 -3.45
N PHE A 12 -3.35 7.29 -4.74
CA PHE A 12 -4.01 6.22 -5.50
C PHE A 12 -3.07 5.06 -5.86
N PHE A 13 -1.80 5.35 -6.13
CA PHE A 13 -0.84 4.34 -6.56
C PHE A 13 -0.30 3.53 -5.38
N PHE A 14 -0.12 4.17 -4.22
CA PHE A 14 0.62 3.59 -3.12
C PHE A 14 -0.17 3.53 -1.83
N PHE A 15 -0.71 4.64 -1.36
CA PHE A 15 -1.33 4.71 -0.03
C PHE A 15 -2.59 3.84 0.06
N ILE A 16 -3.51 3.97 -0.90
CA ILE A 16 -4.75 3.17 -0.90
C ILE A 16 -4.44 1.68 -1.06
N PRO A 17 -3.65 1.22 -2.06
CA PRO A 17 -3.30 -0.20 -2.17
C PRO A 17 -2.59 -0.75 -0.94
N TYR A 18 -1.75 0.05 -0.28
CA TYR A 18 -1.07 -0.35 0.95
C TYR A 18 -2.04 -0.59 2.11
N VAL A 19 -2.95 0.35 2.37
CA VAL A 19 -3.97 0.22 3.42
C VAL A 19 -4.90 -0.96 3.13
N VAL A 20 -5.31 -1.12 1.87
CA VAL A 20 -6.13 -2.25 1.43
C VAL A 20 -5.41 -3.59 1.64
N SER A 21 -4.11 -3.66 1.34
CA SER A 21 -3.30 -4.87 1.54
C SER A 21 -3.18 -5.24 3.02
N LEU A 22 -3.05 -4.25 3.90
CA LEU A 22 -3.08 -4.46 5.35
C LEU A 22 -4.41 -5.07 5.81
N LEU A 23 -5.54 -4.54 5.31
CA LEU A 23 -6.88 -5.06 5.64
C LEU A 23 -7.09 -6.46 5.08
N ILE A 24 -6.64 -6.73 3.85
CA ILE A 24 -6.70 -8.08 3.26
C ILE A 24 -5.91 -9.06 4.12
N ALA A 25 -4.68 -8.71 4.54
CA ALA A 25 -3.89 -9.56 5.43
C ALA A 25 -4.60 -9.84 6.77
N GLY A 26 -5.24 -8.82 7.35
CA GLY A 26 -6.01 -8.95 8.59
C GLY A 26 -7.25 -9.85 8.45
N ILE A 27 -8.02 -9.69 7.37
CA ILE A 27 -9.20 -10.50 7.07
C ILE A 27 -8.79 -11.93 6.73
N ALA A 28 -7.79 -12.12 5.88
CA ALA A 28 -7.30 -13.45 5.50
C ALA A 28 -6.83 -14.24 6.72
N TYR A 29 -6.11 -13.60 7.65
CA TYR A 29 -5.72 -14.24 8.90
C TYR A 29 -6.94 -14.62 9.76
N ASN A 30 -7.86 -13.69 9.99
CA ASN A 30 -9.04 -13.93 10.83
C ASN A 30 -10.00 -14.96 10.23
N ALA A 31 -10.04 -15.07 8.90
CA ALA A 31 -10.75 -16.12 8.18
C ALA A 31 -10.07 -17.49 8.36
N LEU A 32 -8.73 -17.54 8.24
CA LEU A 32 -7.96 -18.78 8.34
C LEU A 32 -7.95 -19.37 9.75
N VAL A 33 -7.94 -18.52 10.78
CA VAL A 33 -7.82 -18.95 12.19
C VAL A 33 -9.09 -18.68 13.00
N LEU A 34 -10.23 -18.38 12.35
CA LEU A 34 -11.53 -18.17 13.01
C LEU A 34 -11.46 -17.22 14.23
N HIS A 35 -10.78 -16.08 14.10
CA HIS A 35 -10.58 -15.09 15.19
C HIS A 35 -9.78 -15.58 16.41
N ALA A 36 -9.08 -16.71 16.34
CA ALA A 36 -8.24 -17.12 17.45
C ALA A 36 -7.01 -16.21 17.59
N LEU A 37 -7.09 -15.25 18.52
CA LEU A 37 -6.01 -14.34 18.91
C LEU A 37 -4.96 -15.05 19.79
N THR A 38 -4.27 -16.03 19.20
CA THR A 38 -3.22 -16.82 19.88
C THR A 38 -1.83 -16.51 19.30
N TRP A 39 -0.81 -17.30 19.66
CA TRP A 39 0.55 -17.22 19.10
C TRP A 39 0.60 -17.22 17.55
N ARG A 40 -0.46 -17.74 16.90
CA ARG A 40 -0.65 -17.73 15.46
C ARG A 40 -0.69 -16.32 14.86
N VAL A 41 -1.04 -15.28 15.63
CA VAL A 41 -1.06 -13.88 15.15
C VAL A 41 0.34 -13.43 14.74
N ILE A 42 1.38 -13.94 15.42
CA ILE A 42 2.78 -13.67 15.06
C ILE A 42 3.09 -14.24 13.67
N VAL A 43 2.68 -15.49 13.41
CA VAL A 43 2.85 -16.12 12.09
C VAL A 43 2.09 -15.36 11.01
N GLY A 44 0.85 -14.95 11.31
CA GLY A 44 0.05 -14.09 10.42
C GLY A 44 0.71 -12.75 10.12
N GLY A 45 1.30 -12.11 11.14
CA GLY A 45 2.07 -10.88 11.00
C GLY A 45 3.32 -11.07 10.12
N ILE A 46 4.06 -12.17 10.29
CA ILE A 46 5.24 -12.48 9.46
C ILE A 46 4.82 -12.64 8.00
N VAL A 47 3.84 -13.51 7.73
CA VAL A 47 3.36 -13.78 6.37
C VAL A 47 2.77 -12.52 5.73
N GLY A 48 1.97 -11.76 6.48
CA GLY A 48 1.42 -10.48 6.03
C GLY A 48 2.50 -9.45 5.68
N SER A 49 3.53 -9.31 6.53
CA SER A 49 4.64 -8.39 6.27
C SER A 49 5.44 -8.76 5.04
N LEU A 50 5.65 -10.07 4.78
CA LEU A 50 6.30 -10.55 3.56
C LEU A 50 5.44 -10.29 2.32
N GLY A 51 4.12 -10.46 2.41
CA GLY A 51 3.20 -10.16 1.32
C GLY A 51 3.22 -8.66 0.95
N ILE A 52 3.15 -7.79 1.95
CA ILE A 52 3.24 -6.34 1.76
C ILE A 52 4.60 -5.93 1.22
N PHE A 53 5.68 -6.56 1.70
CA PHE A 53 7.02 -6.35 1.19
C PHE A 53 7.10 -6.65 -0.32
N ALA A 54 6.54 -7.78 -0.78
CA ALA A 54 6.50 -8.12 -2.20
C ALA A 54 5.75 -7.06 -3.03
N ILE A 55 4.62 -6.55 -2.54
CA ILE A 55 3.86 -5.48 -3.19
C ILE A 55 4.70 -4.20 -3.31
N LYS A 56 5.44 -3.83 -2.25
CA LYS A 56 6.31 -2.65 -2.28
C LYS A 56 7.46 -2.80 -3.28
N VAL A 57 8.03 -3.99 -3.43
CA VAL A 57 9.07 -4.27 -4.43
C VAL A 57 8.55 -4.01 -5.85
N ILE A 58 7.31 -4.43 -6.15
CA ILE A 58 6.68 -4.18 -7.47
C ILE A 58 6.41 -2.68 -7.66
N ALA A 59 5.89 -2.01 -6.62
CA ALA A 59 5.59 -0.58 -6.66
C ALA A 59 6.83 0.33 -6.60
N GLN A 60 8.04 -0.23 -6.46
CA GLN A 60 9.25 0.55 -6.21
C GLN A 60 9.59 1.52 -7.36
N ARG A 61 9.48 1.08 -8.62
CA ARG A 61 9.78 1.91 -9.80
C ARG A 61 8.91 3.19 -9.86
N PRO A 62 7.58 3.11 -9.82
CA PRO A 62 6.72 4.30 -9.86
C PRO A 62 6.91 5.22 -8.64
N ILE A 63 7.13 4.65 -7.45
CA ILE A 63 7.43 5.44 -6.23
C ILE A 63 8.72 6.27 -6.41
N LEU A 64 9.74 5.68 -7.03
CA LEU A 64 11.03 6.35 -7.26
C LEU A 64 10.89 7.51 -8.27
N ILE A 65 10.05 7.35 -9.29
CA ILE A 65 9.72 8.43 -10.23
C ILE A 65 9.02 9.59 -9.51
N MET A 66 8.05 9.29 -8.63
CA MET A 66 7.36 10.30 -7.82
C MET A 66 8.30 10.99 -6.81
N TYR A 67 9.25 10.26 -6.24
CA TYR A 67 10.26 10.81 -5.33
C TYR A 67 11.15 11.85 -6.01
N ARG A 68 11.59 11.57 -7.25
CA ARG A 68 12.41 12.51 -8.03
C ARG A 68 11.63 13.76 -8.42
N SER A 69 10.33 13.61 -8.72
CA SER A 69 9.45 14.71 -9.12
C SER A 69 8.93 15.57 -7.94
N SER A 70 9.05 15.10 -6.69
CA SER A 70 8.53 15.77 -5.50
C SER A 70 9.46 16.90 -5.01
N THR A 71 8.93 18.13 -4.92
CA THR A 71 9.69 19.29 -4.43
C THR A 71 9.53 19.58 -2.93
N LYS A 72 8.51 19.02 -2.25
CA LYS A 72 8.29 19.23 -0.80
C LYS A 72 9.16 18.31 0.06
N LYS A 73 9.95 18.88 0.98
CA LYS A 73 10.85 18.16 1.91
C LYS A 73 10.13 17.11 2.78
N GLY A 74 8.94 17.40 3.29
CA GLY A 74 8.16 16.47 4.12
C GLY A 74 7.65 15.24 3.36
N LEU A 75 7.05 15.46 2.19
CA LEU A 75 6.58 14.37 1.32
C LEU A 75 7.75 13.53 0.82
N LYS A 76 8.87 14.18 0.49
CA LYS A 76 10.10 13.52 0.08
C LYS A 76 10.65 12.61 1.18
N LYS A 77 10.60 13.03 2.45
CA LYS A 77 11.03 12.21 3.60
C LYS A 77 10.09 11.02 3.84
N PHE A 78 8.77 11.21 3.70
CA PHE A 78 7.79 10.13 3.80
C PHE A 78 7.96 9.10 2.69
N ILE A 79 8.10 9.54 1.43
CA ILE A 79 8.35 8.65 0.30
C ILE A 79 9.70 7.94 0.43
N ASN A 80 10.74 8.62 0.91
CA ASN A 80 12.07 8.03 1.13
C ASN A 80 12.04 6.87 2.13
N PHE A 81 11.12 6.88 3.09
CA PHE A 81 10.93 5.78 4.03
C PHE A 81 10.43 4.49 3.34
N PHE A 82 9.71 4.63 2.23
CA PHE A 82 9.15 3.52 1.46
C PHE A 82 10.04 3.07 0.28
N ILE A 83 11.17 3.74 0.01
CA ILE A 83 12.10 3.33 -1.05
C ILE A 83 13.05 2.26 -0.50
N LEU A 84 12.89 1.02 -0.98
CA LEU A 84 13.65 -0.14 -0.54
C LEU A 84 15.04 -0.30 -1.20
N GLU A 85 15.43 0.57 -2.13
CA GLU A 85 16.66 0.38 -2.93
C GLU A 85 17.95 0.83 -2.25
N ARG A 86 17.88 1.61 -1.17
CA ARG A 86 19.04 2.41 -0.73
C ARG A 86 19.84 1.86 0.44
N ASP A 87 19.23 1.14 1.39
CA ASP A 87 19.92 0.70 2.60
C ASP A 87 19.25 -0.56 3.18
N LYS A 88 20.05 -1.59 3.47
CA LYS A 88 19.60 -2.84 4.11
C LYS A 88 18.96 -2.57 5.48
N LEU A 89 19.41 -1.53 6.20
CA LEU A 89 18.83 -1.12 7.47
C LEU A 89 17.43 -0.54 7.31
N ILE A 90 17.21 0.29 6.29
CA ILE A 90 15.89 0.87 6.00
C ILE A 90 14.91 -0.22 5.58
N ILE A 91 15.36 -1.19 4.78
CA ILE A 91 14.57 -2.37 4.41
C ILE A 91 14.12 -3.14 5.66
N GLY A 92 15.06 -3.48 6.56
CA GLY A 92 14.75 -4.21 7.78
C GLY A 92 13.76 -3.46 8.67
N LEU A 93 13.96 -2.15 8.86
CA LEU A 93 13.08 -1.33 9.68
C LEU A 93 11.67 -1.18 9.07
N ASN A 94 11.57 -1.11 7.75
CA ASN A 94 10.30 -1.07 7.03
C ASN A 94 9.53 -2.40 7.20
N LEU A 95 10.21 -3.54 7.10
CA LEU A 95 9.63 -4.87 7.30
C LEU A 95 9.15 -5.08 8.74
N VAL A 96 9.91 -4.61 9.73
CA VAL A 96 9.49 -4.64 11.15
C VAL A 96 8.24 -3.77 11.38
N ILE A 97 8.18 -2.59 10.75
CA ILE A 97 7.01 -1.72 10.84
C ILE A 97 5.79 -2.38 10.17
N ASP A 98 5.96 -2.97 8.99
CA ASP A 98 4.89 -3.73 8.31
C ASP A 98 4.41 -4.92 9.15
N PHE A 99 5.32 -5.61 9.84
CA PHE A 99 4.96 -6.68 10.77
C PHE A 99 4.03 -6.20 11.89
N PHE A 100 4.37 -5.10 12.56
CA PHE A 100 3.50 -4.52 13.59
C PHE A 100 2.20 -3.97 13.02
N LEU A 101 2.22 -3.37 11.82
CA LEU A 101 1.02 -2.89 11.12
C LEU A 101 0.09 -4.04 10.72
N CYS A 102 0.63 -5.17 10.27
CA CYS A 102 -0.14 -6.38 9.98
C CYS A 102 -0.80 -6.93 11.24
N ILE A 103 -0.06 -7.02 12.35
CA ILE A 103 -0.63 -7.44 13.64
C ILE A 103 -1.75 -6.46 14.07
N GLY A 104 -1.48 -5.16 13.99
CA GLY A 104 -2.48 -4.13 14.29
C GLY A 104 -3.73 -4.26 13.43
N SER A 105 -3.57 -4.56 12.13
CA SER A 105 -4.68 -4.82 11.21
C SER A 105 -5.48 -6.07 11.60
N ILE A 106 -4.81 -7.16 11.97
CA ILE A 106 -5.45 -8.39 12.46
C ILE A 106 -6.35 -8.08 13.67
N PHE A 107 -5.83 -7.36 14.66
CA PHE A 107 -6.60 -6.96 15.84
C PHE A 107 -7.76 -6.01 15.50
N LEU A 108 -7.52 -5.05 14.61
CA LEU A 108 -8.51 -4.08 14.20
C LEU A 108 -9.68 -4.75 13.47
N VAL A 109 -9.37 -5.65 12.54
CA VAL A 109 -10.38 -6.45 11.83
C VAL A 109 -11.15 -7.34 12.80
N ALA A 110 -10.46 -8.03 13.72
CA ALA A 110 -11.11 -8.90 14.71
C ALA A 110 -12.08 -8.16 15.65
N LYS A 111 -11.85 -6.86 15.90
CA LYS A 111 -12.70 -6.05 16.77
C LYS A 111 -13.86 -5.38 16.03
N ILE A 112 -13.65 -5.01 14.76
CA ILE A 112 -14.61 -4.19 14.00
C ILE A 112 -15.53 -5.04 13.13
N LEU A 113 -15.02 -6.11 12.54
CA LEU A 113 -15.75 -6.91 11.56
C LEU A 113 -16.26 -8.22 12.18
N PRO A 114 -17.57 -8.52 12.09
CA PRO A 114 -18.08 -9.82 12.46
C PRO A 114 -17.63 -10.90 11.47
N ILE A 115 -17.54 -12.15 11.95
CA ILE A 115 -17.06 -13.33 11.21
C ILE A 115 -17.78 -13.52 9.87
N GLU A 116 -19.07 -13.22 9.79
CA GLU A 116 -19.89 -13.31 8.58
C GLU A 116 -19.36 -12.43 7.44
N HIS A 117 -18.87 -11.23 7.75
CA HIS A 117 -18.28 -10.34 6.76
C HIS A 117 -16.86 -10.76 6.39
N ILE A 118 -16.12 -11.39 7.28
CA ILE A 118 -14.73 -11.85 7.06
C ILE A 118 -14.69 -13.09 6.15
N LEU A 119 -15.61 -14.04 6.35
CA LEU A 119 -15.75 -15.24 5.50
C LEU A 119 -16.56 -15.00 4.23
N GLY A 120 -17.31 -13.89 4.18
CA GLY A 120 -18.14 -13.50 3.04
C GLY A 120 -17.41 -12.62 2.01
N ASN A 121 -18.08 -11.57 1.54
CA ASN A 121 -17.67 -10.80 0.36
C ASN A 121 -16.64 -9.67 0.61
N SER A 122 -16.16 -9.47 1.85
CA SER A 122 -15.34 -8.29 2.18
C SER A 122 -13.99 -8.26 1.46
N ILE A 123 -13.37 -9.41 1.22
CA ILE A 123 -12.14 -9.51 0.42
C ILE A 123 -12.41 -9.05 -1.02
N GLY A 124 -13.55 -9.45 -1.60
CA GLY A 124 -13.93 -9.07 -2.97
C GLY A 124 -14.03 -7.55 -3.14
N TRP A 125 -14.69 -6.87 -2.19
CA TRP A 125 -14.80 -5.41 -2.21
C TRP A 125 -13.44 -4.71 -2.05
N LEU A 126 -12.58 -5.22 -1.16
CA LEU A 126 -11.22 -4.69 -0.99
C LEU A 126 -10.40 -4.84 -2.28
N VAL A 127 -10.46 -5.99 -2.94
CA VAL A 127 -9.78 -6.22 -4.22
C VAL A 127 -10.34 -5.29 -5.30
N LEU A 128 -11.65 -5.06 -5.35
CA LEU A 128 -12.27 -4.12 -6.29
C LEU A 128 -11.77 -2.69 -6.05
N ILE A 129 -11.74 -2.23 -4.80
CA ILE A 129 -11.21 -0.90 -4.43
C ILE A 129 -9.74 -0.78 -4.85
N MET A 130 -8.93 -1.81 -4.60
CA MET A 130 -7.53 -1.84 -5.01
C MET A 130 -7.38 -1.74 -6.53
N MET A 131 -8.20 -2.50 -7.28
CA MET A 131 -8.19 -2.51 -8.74
C MET A 131 -8.56 -1.13 -9.31
N VAL A 132 -9.65 -0.51 -8.83
CA VAL A 132 -10.07 0.84 -9.24
C VAL A 132 -9.02 1.89 -8.88
N SER A 133 -8.40 1.78 -7.71
CA SER A 133 -7.34 2.70 -7.29
C SER A 133 -6.12 2.63 -8.21
N LEU A 134 -5.67 1.41 -8.53
CA LEU A 134 -4.49 1.19 -9.37
C LEU A 134 -4.75 1.60 -10.83
N THR A 135 -5.95 1.39 -11.36
CA THR A 135 -6.29 1.81 -12.73
C THR A 135 -6.34 3.33 -12.84
N LEU A 136 -6.96 4.03 -11.88
CA LEU A 136 -6.94 5.49 -11.80
C LEU A 136 -5.51 6.03 -11.67
N ALA A 137 -4.71 5.41 -10.80
CA ALA A 137 -3.33 5.81 -10.59
C ALA A 137 -2.50 5.67 -11.87
N SER A 138 -2.66 4.54 -12.57
CA SER A 138 -1.99 4.26 -13.84
C SER A 138 -2.38 5.29 -14.90
N TYR A 139 -3.67 5.63 -15.01
CA TYR A 139 -4.13 6.67 -15.95
C TYR A 139 -3.52 8.05 -15.64
N LEU A 140 -3.50 8.45 -14.36
CA LEU A 140 -2.90 9.73 -13.95
C LEU A 140 -1.37 9.75 -14.13
N GLU A 141 -0.71 8.62 -13.92
CA GLU A 141 0.71 8.45 -14.20
C GLU A 141 0.98 8.57 -15.71
N PHE A 142 0.18 7.92 -16.56
CA PHE A 142 0.25 8.10 -18.01
C PHE A 142 0.00 9.55 -18.43
N ASP A 143 -1.02 10.24 -17.91
CA ASP A 143 -1.25 11.66 -18.18
C ASP A 143 -0.04 12.53 -17.77
N SER A 144 0.62 12.18 -16.66
CA SER A 144 1.80 12.89 -16.15
C SER A 144 3.08 12.69 -16.97
N LEU A 145 3.28 11.48 -17.50
CA LEU A 145 4.45 11.06 -18.26
C LEU A 145 4.25 11.19 -19.76
N SER A 146 3.01 11.27 -20.22
CA SER A 146 2.72 11.45 -21.63
C SER A 146 3.27 12.79 -22.07
N ILE A 147 4.25 12.70 -22.95
CA ILE A 147 4.90 13.78 -23.68
C ILE A 147 3.91 14.40 -24.70
N TYR A 148 2.60 14.31 -24.46
CA TYR A 148 1.60 15.17 -25.08
C TYR A 148 1.41 16.39 -24.18
N THR A 149 2.51 17.08 -23.87
CA THR A 149 2.40 18.54 -23.85
C THR A 149 1.95 18.89 -25.24
N GLU A 150 0.64 19.17 -25.39
CA GLU A 150 0.14 19.91 -26.53
C GLU A 150 1.18 20.96 -26.84
N LYS A 151 1.75 20.85 -28.03
CA LYS A 151 2.50 21.90 -28.68
C LYS A 151 1.52 23.07 -28.71
N LYS A 152 1.51 23.89 -27.66
CA LYS A 152 0.67 25.08 -27.55
C LYS A 152 1.19 26.00 -28.63
N LYS A 153 0.58 25.86 -29.80
CA LYS A 153 0.82 26.70 -30.95
C LYS A 153 0.09 28.00 -30.62
N ASN A 154 0.89 29.07 -30.61
CA ASN A 154 0.57 30.48 -30.40
C ASN A 154 0.89 30.99 -28.99
#